data_AF-A0AAJ3HGE3-F1
#
_entry.id   AF-A0AAJ3HGE3-F1
#
_cell.length_a   1.000
_cell.length_b   1.000
_cell.length_c   1.000
_cell.angle_alpha   90.00
_cell.angle_beta   90.00
_cell.angle_gamma   90.00
#
_symmetry.space_group_name_H-M   'P 1'
#
loop_
_entity.id
_entity.type
_entity.pdbx_description
1 polymer ?
#
loop_
_entity_poly.entity_id
_entity_poly.type
_entity_poly.pdbx_seq_one_letter_code
_entity_poly.pdbx_strand_id
1 'polypeptide(L)'
;MFANRVLALLAAVWFGAYLLAGYGVAPLLFQSLPKEQAGNLAGTLFSAVNYIGLFVWAILYLAGLSAQQRSYGQRSKLSSRIVALTWLLLAISQFALVPLIRALRGGQTHWLSNLLGGELSFWHSMSSSLYVLISLLGLFLIMRLLRFEWQ
;
A
#
# COMPACT_ATOMS: atom_id res chain seq x y z
N MET A 1 -6.84 -25.26 4.37
CA MET A 1 -7.60 -24.70 3.22
C MET A 1 -8.40 -23.47 3.63
N PHE A 2 -9.25 -23.51 4.67
CA PHE A 2 -10.03 -22.35 5.13
C PHE A 2 -9.18 -21.11 5.46
N ALA A 3 -8.10 -21.26 6.23
CA ALA A 3 -7.22 -20.13 6.59
C ALA A 3 -6.64 -19.41 5.36
N ASN A 4 -6.24 -20.13 4.31
CA ASN A 4 -5.72 -19.52 3.08
C ASN A 4 -6.79 -18.71 2.33
N ARG A 5 -8.05 -19.16 2.35
CA ARG A 5 -9.19 -18.43 1.78
C ARG A 5 -9.46 -17.13 2.52
N VAL A 6 -9.43 -17.17 3.85
CA VAL A 6 -9.59 -15.98 4.68
C VAL A 6 -8.48 -14.97 4.39
N LEU A 7 -7.23 -15.41 4.30
CA LEU A 7 -6.10 -14.54 3.93
C LEU A 7 -6.26 -13.94 2.53
N ALA A 8 -6.76 -14.72 1.56
CA ALA A 8 -7.03 -14.24 0.20
C ALA A 8 -8.13 -13.18 0.17
N LEU A 9 -9.22 -13.41 0.90
CA LEU A 9 -10.31 -12.46 1.03
C LEU A 9 -9.87 -11.16 1.72
N LEU A 10 -9.09 -11.25 2.81
CA LEU A 10 -8.54 -10.08 3.49
C LEU A 10 -7.68 -9.23 2.55
N ALA A 11 -6.78 -9.87 1.79
CA ALA A 11 -5.95 -9.18 0.80
C ALA A 11 -6.79 -8.55 -0.32
N ALA A 12 -7.80 -9.26 -0.83
CA ALA A 12 -8.68 -8.76 -1.89
C ALA A 12 -9.52 -7.57 -1.45
N VAL A 13 -10.09 -7.61 -0.23
CA VAL A 13 -10.86 -6.50 0.35
C VAL A 13 -9.98 -5.27 0.51
N TRP A 14 -8.77 -5.44 1.08
CA TRP A 14 -7.83 -4.32 1.20
C TRP A 14 -7.46 -3.75 -0.17
N PHE A 15 -7.17 -4.60 -1.15
CA PHE A 15 -6.79 -4.17 -2.48
C PHE A 15 -7.91 -3.40 -3.19
N GLY A 16 -9.16 -3.84 -3.05
CA GLY A 16 -10.33 -3.10 -3.54
C GLY A 16 -10.43 -1.71 -2.90
N ALA A 17 -10.28 -1.63 -1.57
CA ALA A 17 -10.25 -0.35 -0.86
C ALA A 17 -9.08 0.54 -1.31
N TYR A 18 -7.91 -0.05 -1.56
CA TYR A 18 -6.73 0.64 -2.08
C TYR A 18 -6.97 1.19 -3.48
N LEU A 19 -7.46 0.41 -4.44
CA LEU A 19 -7.77 0.96 -5.76
C LEU A 19 -8.84 2.05 -5.70
N LEU A 20 -9.90 1.82 -4.93
CA LEU A 20 -11.00 2.78 -4.80
C LEU A 20 -10.53 4.10 -4.20
N ALA A 21 -9.65 4.08 -3.19
CA ALA A 21 -9.14 5.29 -2.57
C ALA A 21 -8.35 6.17 -3.56
N GLY A 22 -7.44 5.57 -4.34
CA GLY A 22 -6.54 6.32 -5.22
C GLY A 22 -7.14 6.68 -6.57
N TYR A 23 -7.93 5.79 -7.17
CA TYR A 23 -8.45 5.95 -8.52
C TYR A 23 -9.93 6.34 -8.57
N GLY A 24 -10.65 6.27 -7.44
CA GLY A 24 -12.05 6.67 -7.33
C GLY A 24 -12.24 7.87 -6.42
N VAL A 25 -12.06 7.68 -5.11
CA VAL A 25 -12.41 8.66 -4.08
C VAL A 25 -11.51 9.89 -4.16
N ALA A 26 -10.18 9.74 -4.28
CA ALA A 26 -9.29 10.90 -4.38
C ALA A 26 -9.63 11.83 -5.57
N PRO A 27 -9.82 11.33 -6.81
CA PRO A 27 -10.31 12.16 -7.92
C PRO A 27 -11.64 12.86 -7.62
N LEU A 28 -12.61 12.15 -7.03
CA LEU A 28 -13.91 12.72 -6.66
C LEU A 28 -13.76 13.86 -5.64
N LEU A 29 -12.86 13.72 -4.66
CA LEU A 29 -12.57 14.77 -3.69
C LEU A 29 -12.00 16.02 -4.37
N PHE A 30 -11.04 15.87 -5.28
CA PHE A 30 -10.44 17.01 -6.00
C PHE A 30 -11.38 17.66 -7.01
N GLN A 31 -12.40 16.95 -7.49
CA GLN A 31 -13.46 17.52 -8.33
C GLN A 31 -14.53 18.26 -7.50
N SER A 32 -14.81 17.79 -6.29
CA SER A 32 -15.96 18.25 -5.50
C SER A 32 -15.61 19.29 -4.43
N LEU A 33 -14.34 19.42 -4.04
CA LEU A 33 -13.90 20.26 -2.93
C LEU A 33 -12.76 21.21 -3.33
N PRO A 34 -12.56 22.32 -2.58
CA PRO A 34 -11.35 23.14 -2.71
C PRO A 34 -10.08 22.30 -2.54
N LYS A 35 -9.03 22.61 -3.32
CA LYS A 35 -7.79 21.81 -3.39
C LYS A 35 -7.17 21.48 -2.03
N GLU A 36 -7.15 22.44 -1.11
CA GLU A 36 -6.67 22.27 0.26
C GLU A 36 -7.48 21.21 1.04
N GLN A 37 -8.81 21.35 1.05
CA GLN A 37 -9.71 20.43 1.74
C GLN A 37 -9.67 19.03 1.13
N ALA A 38 -9.71 18.94 -0.21
CA ALA A 38 -9.59 17.69 -0.95
C ALA A 38 -8.28 16.97 -0.61
N GLY A 39 -7.16 17.71 -0.60
CA GLY A 39 -5.86 17.17 -0.27
C GLY A 39 -5.78 16.64 1.17
N ASN A 40 -6.39 17.33 2.13
CA ASN A 40 -6.37 16.91 3.53
C ASN A 40 -7.19 15.63 3.72
N LEU A 41 -8.39 15.57 3.15
CA LEU A 41 -9.25 14.40 3.25
C LEU A 41 -8.66 13.20 2.48
N ALA A 42 -8.07 13.43 1.30
CA ALA A 42 -7.34 12.41 0.55
C ALA A 42 -6.15 11.86 1.36
N GLY A 43 -5.39 12.74 2.04
CA GLY A 43 -4.29 12.33 2.91
C GLY A 43 -4.74 11.46 4.09
N THR A 44 -5.90 11.75 4.68
CA THR A 44 -6.50 10.91 5.72
C THR A 44 -6.97 9.56 5.17
N LEU A 45 -7.62 9.56 4.01
CA LEU A 45 -8.07 8.35 3.33
C LEU A 45 -6.89 7.42 3.00
N PHE A 46 -5.83 7.95 2.40
CA PHE A 46 -4.63 7.16 2.09
C PHE A 46 -3.98 6.62 3.35
N SER A 47 -3.93 7.38 4.44
CA SER A 47 -3.42 6.84 5.71
C SER A 47 -4.26 5.71 6.28
N ALA A 48 -5.59 5.84 6.27
CA ALA A 48 -6.47 4.78 6.76
C ALA A 48 -6.25 3.48 5.98
N VAL A 49 -6.24 3.55 4.65
CA VAL A 49 -6.02 2.39 3.79
C VAL A 49 -4.60 1.83 3.93
N ASN A 50 -3.59 2.68 4.08
CA ASN A 50 -2.21 2.25 4.33
C ASN A 50 -2.09 1.47 5.64
N TYR A 51 -2.70 1.92 6.73
CA TYR A 51 -2.67 1.20 8.01
C TYR A 51 -3.39 -0.15 7.94
N ILE A 52 -4.54 -0.22 7.27
CA ILE A 52 -5.23 -1.49 7.01
C ILE A 52 -4.31 -2.41 6.20
N GLY A 53 -3.62 -1.87 5.20
CA GLY A 53 -2.67 -2.61 4.38
C GLY A 53 -1.49 -3.16 5.18
N LEU A 54 -0.87 -2.32 6.00
CA LEU A 54 0.21 -2.73 6.90
C LEU A 54 -0.22 -3.89 7.80
N PHE A 55 -1.44 -3.84 8.34
CA PHE A 55 -2.00 -4.92 9.14
C PHE A 55 -2.22 -6.21 8.32
N VAL A 56 -2.90 -6.11 7.17
CA VAL A 56 -3.22 -7.24 6.30
C VAL A 56 -1.94 -7.93 5.80
N TRP A 57 -0.99 -7.16 5.25
CA TRP A 57 0.24 -7.71 4.70
C TRP A 57 1.18 -8.26 5.79
N ALA A 58 1.15 -7.72 7.01
CA ALA A 58 1.87 -8.31 8.15
C ALA A 58 1.32 -9.70 8.49
N ILE A 59 0.00 -9.86 8.56
CA ILE A 59 -0.63 -11.16 8.82
C ILE A 59 -0.27 -12.16 7.70
N LEU A 60 -0.37 -11.75 6.43
CA LEU A 60 0.01 -12.60 5.30
C LEU A 60 1.48 -13.01 5.34
N TYR A 61 2.38 -12.09 5.74
CA TYR A 61 3.80 -12.39 5.88
C TYR A 61 4.06 -13.43 6.97
N LEU A 62 3.48 -13.24 8.16
CA LEU A 62 3.62 -14.18 9.29
C LEU A 62 3.03 -15.56 8.96
N ALA A 63 1.86 -15.59 8.30
CA ALA A 63 1.26 -16.83 7.82
C ALA A 63 2.18 -17.55 6.82
N GLY A 64 2.78 -16.80 5.89
CA GLY A 64 3.74 -17.32 4.92
C GLY A 64 5.01 -17.91 5.57
N LEU A 65 5.56 -17.25 6.60
CA LEU A 65 6.70 -17.76 7.37
C LEU A 65 6.37 -19.09 8.05
N SER A 66 5.22 -19.17 8.70
CA SER A 66 4.76 -20.40 9.39
C SER A 66 4.56 -21.58 8.42
N ALA A 67 4.09 -21.30 7.20
CA ALA A 67 3.89 -22.32 6.17
C ALA A 67 5.22 -22.78 5.55
N GLN A 68 6.20 -21.88 5.40
CA GLN A 68 7.52 -22.21 4.87
C GLN A 68 8.33 -23.11 5.82
N GLN A 69 8.16 -22.96 7.13
CA GLN A 69 8.76 -23.88 8.11
C GLN A 69 8.22 -25.32 7.98
N ARG A 70 7.01 -25.49 7.42
CA ARG A 70 6.36 -26.79 7.24
C ARG A 70 6.54 -27.39 5.85
N SER A 71 6.98 -26.61 4.85
CA SER A 71 7.08 -27.07 3.46
C SER A 71 8.27 -26.46 2.72
N TYR A 72 9.19 -27.30 2.24
CA TYR A 72 10.48 -26.94 1.64
C TYR A 72 10.40 -26.56 0.14
N GLY A 73 9.33 -25.89 -0.30
CA GLY A 73 9.14 -25.53 -1.72
C GLY A 73 9.69 -24.15 -2.12
N GLN A 74 10.48 -24.07 -3.21
CA GLN A 74 10.99 -22.80 -3.78
C GLN A 74 9.86 -21.82 -4.17
N ARG A 75 8.69 -22.32 -4.59
CA ARG A 75 7.52 -21.47 -4.96
C ARG A 75 6.94 -20.68 -3.78
N SER A 76 7.10 -21.14 -2.54
CA SER A 76 6.65 -20.41 -1.34
C SER A 76 7.53 -19.18 -1.07
N LYS A 77 8.85 -19.31 -1.27
CA LYS A 77 9.84 -18.26 -0.97
C LYS A 77 9.66 -16.99 -1.79
N LEU A 78 9.34 -17.11 -3.09
CA LEU A 78 9.12 -15.95 -3.96
C LEU A 78 7.89 -15.13 -3.53
N SER A 79 6.81 -15.79 -3.11
CA SER A 79 5.60 -15.10 -2.65
C SER A 79 5.85 -14.35 -1.35
N SER A 80 6.59 -14.95 -0.41
CA SER A 80 6.93 -14.33 0.87
C SER A 80 7.79 -13.06 0.71
N ARG A 81 8.76 -13.07 -0.21
CA ARG A 81 9.58 -11.87 -0.52
C ARG A 81 8.76 -10.72 -1.09
N ILE A 82 7.83 -11.02 -2.00
CA ILE A 82 6.99 -9.99 -2.63
C ILE A 82 5.98 -9.43 -1.63
N VAL A 83 5.45 -10.26 -0.72
CA VAL A 83 4.63 -9.80 0.42
C VAL A 83 5.44 -8.86 1.32
N ALA A 84 6.66 -9.25 1.70
CA ALA A 84 7.54 -8.40 2.52
C ALA A 84 7.87 -7.07 1.84
N LEU A 85 8.15 -7.10 0.53
CA LEU A 85 8.38 -5.90 -0.27
C LEU A 85 7.15 -5.00 -0.28
N THR A 86 5.96 -5.55 -0.53
CA THR A 86 4.70 -4.80 -0.53
C THR A 86 4.44 -4.15 0.82
N TRP A 87 4.66 -4.88 1.90
CA TRP A 87 4.56 -4.37 3.27
C TRP A 87 5.55 -3.22 3.54
N LEU A 88 6.81 -3.37 3.14
CA LEU A 88 7.83 -2.34 3.30
C LEU A 88 7.50 -1.07 2.49
N LEU A 89 7.03 -1.22 1.26
CA LEU A 89 6.64 -0.09 0.42
C LEU A 89 5.44 0.66 1.01
N LEU A 90 4.47 -0.04 1.61
CA LEU A 90 3.38 0.59 2.37
C LEU A 90 3.90 1.32 3.61
N ALA A 91 4.89 0.77 4.30
CA ALA A 91 5.52 1.44 5.44
C ALA A 91 6.23 2.73 4.99
N ILE A 92 6.97 2.69 3.88
CA ILE A 92 7.59 3.88 3.29
C ILE A 92 6.52 4.90 2.89
N SER A 93 5.44 4.48 2.24
CA SER A 93 4.32 5.34 1.90
C SER A 93 3.76 6.05 3.14
N GLN A 94 3.46 5.30 4.21
CA GLN A 94 2.80 5.82 5.40
C GLN A 94 3.72 6.63 6.33
N PHE A 95 4.96 6.20 6.53
CA PHE A 95 5.85 6.78 7.55
C PHE A 95 6.89 7.74 6.96
N ALA A 96 7.16 7.69 5.66
CA ALA A 96 8.07 8.64 5.01
C ALA A 96 7.31 9.64 4.13
N LEU A 97 6.53 9.17 3.14
CA LEU A 97 5.92 10.06 2.15
C LEU A 97 4.74 10.86 2.69
N VAL A 98 3.82 10.22 3.41
CA VAL A 98 2.65 10.90 3.98
C VAL A 98 3.03 12.06 4.92
N PRO A 99 3.91 11.90 5.93
CA PRO A 99 4.28 13.03 6.80
C PRO A 99 5.06 14.12 6.04
N LEU A 100 5.91 13.74 5.09
CA LEU A 100 6.64 14.67 4.23
C LEU A 100 5.71 15.55 3.39
N ILE A 101 4.73 14.95 2.71
CA ILE A 101 3.76 15.68 1.88
C ILE A 101 2.90 16.60 2.74
N ARG A 102 2.52 16.16 3.95
CA ARG A 102 1.80 17.00 4.91
C ARG A 102 2.62 18.22 5.34
N ALA A 103 3.89 18.04 5.68
CA ALA A 103 4.78 19.13 6.07
C ALA A 103 4.97 20.14 4.93
N LEU A 104 5.28 19.67 3.72
CA LEU A 104 5.49 20.53 2.55
C LEU A 104 4.22 21.30 2.15
N ARG A 105 3.04 20.69 2.29
CA ARG A 105 1.77 21.40 2.04
C ARG A 105 1.51 22.51 3.06
N GLY A 106 1.90 22.30 4.32
CA GLY A 106 1.82 23.31 5.38
C GLY A 106 2.90 24.39 5.31
N GLY A 107 3.72 24.43 4.25
CA GLY A 107 4.84 25.36 4.12
C GLY A 107 6.00 25.10 5.09
N GLN A 108 6.05 23.91 5.70
CA GLN A 108 7.11 23.52 6.62
C GLN A 108 8.21 22.73 5.89
N THR A 109 9.43 22.82 6.41
CA THR A 109 10.54 21.98 5.95
C THR A 109 10.48 20.61 6.61
N HIS A 110 10.99 19.59 5.91
CA HIS A 110 11.09 18.23 6.41
C HIS A 110 12.51 17.70 6.19
N TRP A 111 13.05 16.90 7.10
CA TRP A 111 14.43 16.42 7.00
C TRP A 111 14.70 15.68 5.68
N LEU A 112 13.71 14.92 5.18
CA LEU A 112 13.83 14.17 3.92
C LEU A 112 13.91 15.11 2.69
N SER A 113 13.12 16.19 2.65
CA SER A 113 13.24 17.20 1.59
C SER A 113 14.50 18.05 1.73
N ASN A 114 14.97 18.30 2.95
CA ASN A 114 16.22 19.03 3.16
C ASN A 114 17.44 18.23 2.69
N LEU A 115 17.40 16.90 2.83
CA LEU A 115 18.46 16.00 2.41
C LEU A 115 18.44 15.71 0.90
N LEU A 116 17.26 15.43 0.34
CA LEU A 116 17.11 14.96 -1.05
C LEU A 116 16.62 16.06 -2.01
N GLY A 117 16.25 17.23 -1.49
CA GLY A 117 15.61 18.29 -2.25
C GLY A 117 14.15 17.96 -2.62
N GLY A 118 13.63 18.71 -3.58
CA GLY A 118 12.32 18.50 -4.19
C GLY A 118 11.18 19.26 -3.51
N GLU A 119 10.38 19.93 -4.33
CA GLU A 119 9.16 20.61 -3.92
C GLU A 119 8.00 19.62 -3.71
N LEU A 120 6.86 20.14 -3.24
CA LEU A 120 5.63 19.38 -3.06
C LEU A 120 5.23 18.58 -4.31
N SER A 121 5.38 19.17 -5.51
CA SER A 121 5.05 18.54 -6.79
C SER A 121 5.85 17.26 -7.05
N PHE A 122 7.16 17.30 -6.77
CA PHE A 122 8.06 16.17 -6.92
C PHE A 122 7.67 15.01 -5.99
N TRP A 123 7.50 15.32 -4.70
CA TRP A 123 7.14 14.32 -3.69
C TRP A 123 5.74 13.74 -3.90
N HIS A 124 4.82 14.56 -4.42
CA HIS A 124 3.50 14.10 -4.81
C HIS A 124 3.58 13.10 -5.98
N SER A 125 4.35 13.41 -7.04
CA SER A 125 4.56 12.51 -8.18
C SER A 125 5.24 11.19 -7.77
N MET A 126 6.22 11.26 -6.88
CA MET A 126 6.87 10.09 -6.30
C MET A 126 5.86 9.20 -5.54
N SER A 127 4.99 9.81 -4.73
CA SER A 127 3.95 9.07 -4.01
C SER A 127 2.94 8.40 -4.94
N SER A 128 2.54 9.07 -6.03
CA SER A 128 1.67 8.48 -7.06
C SER A 128 2.33 7.29 -7.74
N SER A 129 3.62 7.38 -8.06
CA SER A 129 4.38 6.29 -8.69
C SER A 129 4.50 5.08 -7.76
N LEU A 130 4.78 5.33 -6.47
CA LEU A 130 4.77 4.29 -5.44
C LEU A 130 3.38 3.65 -5.30
N TYR A 131 2.31 4.45 -5.42
CA TYR A 131 0.94 3.96 -5.36
C TYR A 131 0.62 2.96 -6.48
N VAL A 132 1.04 3.27 -7.72
CA VAL A 132 0.91 2.35 -8.86
C VAL A 132 1.69 1.07 -8.62
N LEU A 133 2.94 1.18 -8.15
CA LEU A 133 3.78 0.01 -7.89
C LEU A 133 3.13 -0.93 -6.85
N ILE A 134 2.64 -0.38 -5.72
CA ILE A 134 1.94 -1.16 -4.70
C ILE A 134 0.66 -1.80 -5.28
N SER A 135 -0.08 -1.10 -6.14
CA SER A 135 -1.26 -1.64 -6.81
C SER A 135 -0.92 -2.84 -7.69
N LEU A 136 0.15 -2.75 -8.49
CA LEU A 136 0.60 -3.86 -9.35
C LEU A 136 1.07 -5.07 -8.54
N LEU A 137 1.81 -4.83 -7.44
CA LEU A 137 2.25 -5.90 -6.53
C LEU A 137 1.07 -6.56 -5.82
N GLY A 138 0.11 -5.77 -5.33
CA GLY A 138 -1.11 -6.27 -4.70
C GLY A 138 -1.92 -7.14 -5.65
N LEU A 139 -2.13 -6.67 -6.89
CA LEU A 139 -2.82 -7.42 -7.94
C LEU A 139 -2.11 -8.75 -8.25
N PHE A 140 -0.79 -8.71 -8.44
CA PHE A 140 0.01 -9.91 -8.70
C PHE A 140 -0.11 -10.94 -7.56
N LEU A 141 -0.02 -10.48 -6.31
CA LEU A 141 -0.12 -11.34 -5.13
C LEU A 141 -1.52 -11.94 -4.97
N ILE A 142 -2.58 -11.18 -5.20
CA ILE A 142 -3.97 -11.67 -5.16
C ILE A 142 -4.20 -12.71 -6.24
N MET A 143 -3.79 -12.44 -7.49
CA MET A 143 -3.90 -13.42 -8.57
C MET A 143 -3.20 -14.72 -8.21
N ARG A 144 -2.01 -14.64 -7.62
CA ARG A 144 -1.27 -15.83 -7.17
C ARG A 144 -1.97 -16.58 -6.04
N LEU A 145 -2.56 -15.85 -5.10
CA LEU A 145 -3.24 -16.43 -3.93
C LEU A 145 -4.57 -17.08 -4.30
N LEU A 146 -5.30 -16.53 -5.29
CA LEU A 146 -6.54 -17.10 -5.85
C LEU A 146 -6.29 -18.27 -6.80
N ARG A 147 -5.16 -18.28 -7.54
CA ARG A 147 -4.82 -19.37 -8.48
C ARG A 147 -4.64 -20.74 -7.81
N PHE A 148 -4.49 -20.79 -6.49
CA PHE A 148 -4.38 -22.02 -5.72
C PHE A 148 -5.67 -22.86 -5.67
N GLU A 149 -6.81 -22.36 -6.17
CA GLU A 149 -8.10 -23.05 -6.04
C GLU A 149 -8.55 -23.83 -7.29
N TRP A 150 -7.84 -23.73 -8.43
CA TRP A 150 -8.19 -24.42 -9.69
C TRP A 150 -7.32 -25.66 -10.00
N GLN A 151 -6.57 -26.17 -9.04
CA GLN A 151 -5.77 -27.41 -9.14
C GLN A 151 -6.10 -28.34 -7.98
#